data_AF-A0AAW4BIU6-F1
#
_entry.id   AF-A0AAW4BIU6-F1
#
_cell.length_a   1.000
_cell.length_b   1.000
_cell.length_c   1.000
_cell.angle_alpha   90.00
_cell.angle_beta   90.00
_cell.angle_gamma   90.00
#
_symmetry.space_group_name_H-M   'P 1'
#
loop_
_entity.id
_entity.type
_entity.pdbx_description
1 polymer ?
#
loop_
_entity_poly.entity_id
_entity_poly.type
_entity_poly.pdbx_seq_one_letter_code
_entity_poly.pdbx_strand_id
1 'polypeptide(L)'
;MDILNNREIAIALWLLAISVYVYLSPKMVEVRSAFSKLLQTFFVFQIVSVLGLMIVYMAIVISVLSELALWNTEQIKNTVFWCFSVGFLSLFEIDKLKKDRIHFKRLVVDNLQLLAVIQFVVGVYTFPLLIEAILVPLLVFIGILLAVAKTDEKYYQVKKVLEYLLFMFGVVLVCYTLYMLVTDFGEFGNEKTAYDFIVPPLLTLCYLPFIYMFLVYTTYVQVFSRLTFSIKKPIYRRVAKIYAVVLFNFRLTLLERWAHEVARRNLESHSDLIDSIKHIFKVSIAEKNPKKVDKLEGWSPYEAKSFLATQELSTGYYNKISENEWWASSQMLELNDGILPDNIAYYVEGSEHIAKTLKLKVNINDVSGVTQACVKLTVVAEILHESSLSLPLSEHMKSAILSCSSYSEEVGNKSISLTVEHWENHKLKGLELKFVVSSI
;
A
#
# COMPACT_ATOMS: atom_id res chain seq x y z
N MET A 1 17.09 -28.35 29.71
CA MET A 1 16.53 -27.93 28.42
C MET A 1 17.17 -26.61 28.07
N ASP A 2 17.98 -26.57 27.01
CA ASP A 2 18.51 -25.31 26.51
C ASP A 2 17.35 -24.48 25.96
N ILE A 3 17.02 -23.40 26.67
CA ILE A 3 15.89 -22.53 26.36
C ILE A 3 16.12 -21.78 25.03
N LEU A 4 17.39 -21.49 24.72
CA LEU A 4 17.82 -20.73 23.54
C LEU A 4 18.68 -21.57 22.62
N ASN A 5 18.50 -21.40 21.30
CA ASN A 5 19.37 -22.00 20.30
C ASN A 5 20.65 -21.15 20.11
N ASN A 6 21.66 -21.69 19.43
CA ASN A 6 22.96 -21.00 19.26
C ASN A 6 22.83 -19.62 18.59
N ARG A 7 21.86 -19.47 17.67
CA ARG A 7 21.60 -18.20 16.99
C ARG A 7 21.05 -17.16 17.93
N GLU A 8 20.09 -17.51 18.76
CA GLU A 8 19.50 -16.61 19.75
C GLU A 8 20.51 -16.22 20.81
N ILE A 9 21.38 -17.16 21.23
CA ILE A 9 22.50 -16.86 22.13
C ILE A 9 23.43 -15.86 21.45
N ALA A 10 23.81 -16.07 20.19
CA ALA A 10 24.65 -15.13 19.45
C ALA A 10 24.00 -13.73 19.30
N ILE A 11 22.71 -13.67 18.97
CA ILE A 11 21.95 -12.42 18.88
C ILE A 11 21.92 -11.73 20.24
N ALA A 12 21.62 -12.46 21.33
CA ALA A 12 21.57 -11.91 22.68
C ALA A 12 22.94 -11.37 23.12
N LEU A 13 24.03 -12.07 22.82
CA LEU A 13 25.40 -11.61 23.12
C LEU A 13 25.71 -10.30 22.41
N TRP A 14 25.38 -10.17 21.11
CA TRP A 14 25.60 -8.93 20.37
C TRP A 14 24.68 -7.80 20.83
N LEU A 15 23.40 -8.07 21.08
CA LEU A 15 22.48 -7.07 21.63
C LEU A 15 22.96 -6.56 22.99
N LEU A 16 23.46 -7.44 23.85
CA LEU A 16 24.04 -7.06 25.14
C LEU A 16 25.30 -6.21 24.94
N ALA A 17 26.23 -6.64 24.09
CA ALA A 17 27.46 -5.89 23.81
C ALA A 17 27.16 -4.48 23.27
N ILE A 18 26.23 -4.36 22.31
CA ILE A 18 25.80 -3.08 21.75
C ILE A 18 25.11 -2.23 22.82
N SER A 19 24.21 -2.81 23.62
CA SER A 19 23.49 -2.08 24.68
C SER A 19 24.45 -1.54 25.74
N VAL A 20 25.43 -2.35 26.16
CA VAL A 20 26.49 -1.94 27.10
C VAL A 20 27.33 -0.82 26.49
N TYR A 21 27.73 -0.94 25.22
CA TYR A 21 28.48 0.11 24.53
C TYR A 21 27.69 1.42 24.45
N VAL A 22 26.42 1.37 24.05
CA VAL A 22 25.53 2.54 23.98
C VAL A 22 25.34 3.17 25.36
N TYR A 23 25.22 2.37 26.41
CA TYR A 23 25.02 2.86 27.77
C TYR A 23 26.27 3.53 28.34
N LEU A 24 27.45 2.90 28.18
CA LEU A 24 28.71 3.35 28.78
C LEU A 24 29.46 4.40 27.94
N SER A 25 29.30 4.40 26.61
CA SER A 25 30.07 5.27 25.73
C SER A 25 29.59 6.73 25.82
N PRO A 26 30.50 7.69 26.11
CA PRO A 26 30.15 9.11 26.12
C PRO A 26 29.80 9.65 24.74
N LYS A 27 30.13 8.93 23.65
CA LYS A 27 29.78 9.32 22.27
C LYS A 27 28.33 9.01 21.90
N MET A 28 27.60 8.24 22.72
CA MET A 28 26.27 7.74 22.39
C MET A 28 25.14 8.46 23.16
N VAL A 29 25.37 9.69 23.63
CA VAL A 29 24.35 10.48 24.35
C VAL A 29 23.10 10.73 23.49
N GLU A 30 23.30 11.11 22.23
CA GLU A 30 22.20 11.36 21.29
C GLU A 30 21.37 10.10 21.04
N VAL A 31 22.04 8.96 20.83
CA VAL A 31 21.37 7.66 20.63
C VAL A 31 20.54 7.28 21.85
N ARG A 32 21.07 7.44 23.06
CA ARG A 32 20.32 7.18 24.31
C ARG A 32 19.10 8.09 24.43
N SER A 33 19.26 9.37 24.13
CA SER A 33 18.16 10.36 24.17
C SER A 33 17.08 10.03 23.13
N ALA A 34 17.48 9.72 21.90
CA ALA A 34 16.56 9.33 20.82
C ALA A 34 15.83 8.02 21.17
N PHE A 35 16.54 7.01 21.68
CA PHE A 35 15.95 5.75 22.11
C PHE A 35 14.95 5.94 23.25
N SER A 36 15.26 6.79 24.23
CA SER A 36 14.34 7.12 25.33
C SER A 36 13.05 7.79 24.83
N LYS A 37 13.16 8.77 23.92
CA LYS A 37 12.00 9.41 23.29
C LYS A 37 11.16 8.43 22.47
N LEU A 38 11.84 7.57 21.71
CA LEU A 38 11.20 6.52 20.92
C LEU A 38 10.41 5.58 21.82
N LEU A 39 11.03 5.10 22.89
CA LEU A 39 10.40 4.21 23.87
C LEU A 39 9.18 4.88 24.53
N GLN A 40 9.29 6.14 24.95
CA GLN A 40 8.13 6.90 25.46
C GLN A 40 6.97 6.98 24.45
N THR A 41 7.28 7.10 23.15
CA THR A 41 6.28 7.19 22.09
C THR A 41 5.54 5.85 21.89
N PHE A 42 6.22 4.72 22.11
CA PHE A 42 5.58 3.39 22.05
C PHE A 42 4.58 3.15 23.18
N PHE A 43 4.74 3.79 24.34
CA PHE A 43 3.86 3.62 25.50
C PHE A 43 2.65 4.57 25.52
N VAL A 44 2.29 5.14 24.38
CA VAL A 44 1.06 5.92 24.23
C VAL A 44 -0.16 4.98 24.30
N PHE A 45 -1.21 5.41 25.00
CA PHE A 45 -2.41 4.59 25.30
C PHE A 45 -3.02 3.93 24.05
N GLN A 46 -3.00 4.61 22.91
CA GLN A 46 -3.52 4.12 21.64
C GLN A 46 -2.73 2.91 21.11
N ILE A 47 -1.40 2.89 21.28
CA ILE A 47 -0.56 1.76 20.87
C ILE A 47 -0.72 0.62 21.88
N VAL A 48 -0.59 0.93 23.17
CA VAL A 48 -0.67 -0.06 24.26
C VAL A 48 -2.03 -0.77 24.27
N SER A 49 -3.14 -0.06 24.05
CA SER A 49 -4.47 -0.67 24.00
C SER A 49 -4.62 -1.65 22.85
N VAL A 50 -4.11 -1.33 21.66
CA VAL A 50 -4.16 -2.24 20.49
C VAL A 50 -3.29 -3.47 20.72
N LEU A 51 -2.07 -3.29 21.24
CA LEU A 51 -1.19 -4.40 21.59
C LEU A 51 -1.77 -5.27 22.70
N GLY A 52 -2.39 -4.66 23.71
CA GLY A 52 -3.08 -5.39 24.78
C GLY A 52 -4.24 -6.22 24.23
N LEU A 53 -5.06 -5.66 23.36
CA LEU A 53 -6.15 -6.40 22.68
C LEU A 53 -5.62 -7.54 21.81
N MET A 54 -4.50 -7.32 21.11
CA MET A 54 -3.81 -8.35 20.33
C MET A 54 -3.38 -9.52 21.22
N ILE A 55 -2.72 -9.23 22.34
CA ILE A 55 -2.24 -10.24 23.28
C ILE A 55 -3.42 -11.02 23.88
N VAL A 56 -4.49 -10.33 24.30
CA VAL A 56 -5.69 -10.98 24.84
C VAL A 56 -6.34 -11.89 23.79
N TYR A 57 -6.50 -11.40 22.56
CA TYR A 57 -7.05 -12.19 21.46
C TYR A 57 -6.19 -13.43 21.19
N MET A 58 -4.87 -13.27 21.10
CA MET A 58 -3.96 -14.39 20.85
C MET A 58 -3.92 -15.38 22.01
N ALA A 59 -4.04 -14.93 23.26
CA ALA A 59 -4.15 -15.82 24.41
C ALA A 59 -5.40 -16.71 24.32
N ILE A 60 -6.54 -16.16 23.88
CA ILE A 60 -7.75 -16.95 23.62
C ILE A 60 -7.51 -17.96 22.49
N VAL A 61 -6.92 -17.52 21.38
CA VAL A 61 -6.58 -18.40 20.24
C VAL A 61 -5.68 -19.54 20.68
N ILE A 62 -4.60 -19.25 21.43
CA ILE A 62 -3.65 -20.27 21.91
C ILE A 62 -4.35 -21.25 22.86
N SER A 63 -5.24 -20.77 23.72
CA SER A 63 -6.01 -21.64 24.61
C SER A 63 -6.88 -22.62 23.82
N VAL A 64 -7.58 -22.14 22.79
CA VAL A 64 -8.36 -22.99 21.87
C VAL A 64 -7.48 -23.97 21.10
N LEU A 65 -6.33 -23.51 20.57
CA LEU A 65 -5.39 -24.38 19.87
C LEU A 65 -4.80 -25.46 20.79
N SER A 66 -4.58 -25.13 22.07
CA SER A 66 -4.12 -26.09 23.07
C SER A 66 -5.16 -27.18 23.35
N GLU A 67 -6.46 -26.83 23.43
CA GLU A 67 -7.55 -27.80 23.59
C GLU A 67 -7.67 -28.73 22.37
N LEU A 68 -7.36 -28.22 21.17
CA LEU A 68 -7.37 -28.99 19.92
C LEU A 68 -6.10 -29.83 19.69
N ALA A 69 -5.15 -29.84 20.64
CA ALA A 69 -3.82 -30.44 20.49
C ALA A 69 -3.03 -29.89 19.28
N LEU A 70 -3.31 -28.65 18.86
CA LEU A 70 -2.61 -27.94 17.78
C LEU A 70 -1.53 -26.97 18.32
N TRP A 71 -1.40 -26.87 19.64
CA TRP A 71 -0.38 -26.09 20.32
C TRP A 71 -0.05 -26.72 21.68
N ASN A 72 1.20 -26.64 22.13
CA ASN A 72 1.62 -27.08 23.46
C ASN A 72 2.60 -26.09 24.10
N THR A 73 2.95 -26.28 25.38
CA THR A 73 3.81 -25.35 26.14
C THR A 73 5.23 -25.22 25.60
N GLU A 74 5.71 -26.18 24.80
CA GLU A 74 7.01 -26.08 24.15
C GLU A 74 7.05 -24.97 23.09
N GLN A 75 5.87 -24.60 22.56
CA GLN A 75 5.69 -23.60 21.50
C GLN A 75 5.59 -22.16 22.01
N ILE A 76 5.71 -21.93 23.32
CA ILE A 76 5.71 -20.58 23.91
C ILE A 76 6.76 -19.69 23.24
N LYS A 77 7.96 -20.22 23.05
CA LYS A 77 9.06 -19.49 22.42
C LYS A 77 8.73 -19.06 20.99
N ASN A 78 8.26 -20.00 20.17
CA ASN A 78 7.87 -19.72 18.77
C ASN A 78 6.72 -18.72 18.69
N THR A 79 5.79 -18.80 19.63
CA THR A 79 4.66 -17.88 19.75
C THR A 79 5.13 -16.45 20.08
N VAL A 80 6.08 -16.29 21.00
CA VAL A 80 6.68 -14.99 21.33
C VAL A 80 7.41 -14.41 20.12
N PHE A 81 8.23 -15.22 19.43
CA PHE A 81 8.90 -14.77 18.21
C PHE A 81 7.90 -14.37 17.13
N TRP A 82 6.88 -15.19 16.88
CA TRP A 82 5.81 -14.91 15.92
C TRP A 82 5.06 -13.61 16.27
N CYS A 83 4.82 -13.37 17.56
CA CYS A 83 4.14 -12.16 18.03
C CYS A 83 4.93 -10.89 17.69
N PHE A 84 6.25 -10.89 17.83
CA PHE A 84 7.10 -9.73 17.48
C PHE A 84 7.36 -9.63 15.97
N SER A 85 7.50 -10.74 15.26
CA SER A 85 7.76 -10.76 13.82
C SER A 85 6.49 -10.47 13.03
N VAL A 86 5.52 -11.39 13.05
CA VAL A 86 4.31 -11.32 12.24
C VAL A 86 3.23 -10.48 12.93
N GLY A 87 2.99 -10.72 14.21
CA GLY A 87 1.93 -10.09 14.98
C GLY A 87 2.05 -8.56 15.01
N PHE A 88 3.20 -8.06 15.49
CA PHE A 88 3.46 -6.64 15.65
C PHE A 88 3.71 -5.92 14.33
N LEU A 89 4.56 -6.44 13.44
CA LEU A 89 4.92 -5.73 12.19
C LEU A 89 3.72 -5.52 11.28
N SER A 90 2.81 -6.49 11.21
CA SER A 90 1.59 -6.37 10.38
C SER A 90 0.67 -5.21 10.81
N LEU A 91 0.72 -4.78 12.08
CA LEU A 91 -0.03 -3.61 12.55
C LEU A 91 0.50 -2.30 11.95
N PHE A 92 1.81 -2.20 11.68
CA PHE A 92 2.41 -1.03 11.01
C PHE A 92 2.12 -1.01 9.51
N GLU A 93 1.95 -2.19 8.90
CA GLU A 93 1.67 -2.29 7.47
C GLU A 93 0.19 -2.15 7.11
N ILE A 94 -0.67 -1.87 8.11
CA ILE A 94 -2.13 -1.77 7.91
C ILE A 94 -2.51 -0.72 6.86
N ASP A 95 -1.75 0.38 6.75
CA ASP A 95 -2.02 1.41 5.75
C ASP A 95 -1.67 0.97 4.33
N LYS A 96 -0.71 0.05 4.16
CA LYS A 96 -0.49 -0.62 2.85
C LYS A 96 -1.68 -1.53 2.52
N LEU A 97 -2.16 -2.29 3.50
CA LEU A 97 -3.33 -3.17 3.37
C LEU A 97 -4.63 -2.40 3.05
N LYS A 98 -4.74 -1.13 3.49
CA LYS A 98 -5.87 -0.25 3.12
C LYS A 98 -5.91 0.12 1.65
N LYS A 99 -4.77 0.14 0.95
CA LYS A 99 -4.70 0.52 -0.47
C LYS A 99 -5.17 -0.61 -1.38
N ASP A 100 -4.92 -1.86 -1.01
CA ASP A 100 -5.32 -3.05 -1.78
C ASP A 100 -6.25 -3.98 -0.97
N ARG A 101 -7.44 -3.45 -0.66
CA ARG A 101 -8.44 -4.16 0.19
C ARG A 101 -9.06 -5.36 -0.50
N ILE A 102 -9.15 -5.33 -1.83
CA ILE A 102 -9.77 -6.41 -2.62
C ILE A 102 -8.94 -7.69 -2.50
N HIS A 103 -7.62 -7.56 -2.37
CA HIS A 103 -6.71 -8.68 -2.19
C HIS A 103 -6.23 -8.87 -0.76
N PHE A 104 -6.90 -8.29 0.26
CA PHE A 104 -6.48 -8.36 1.66
C PHE A 104 -6.12 -9.78 2.10
N LYS A 105 -6.96 -10.79 1.82
CA LYS A 105 -6.67 -12.18 2.18
C LYS A 105 -5.37 -12.67 1.52
N ARG A 106 -5.18 -12.38 0.23
CA ARG A 106 -4.01 -12.81 -0.54
C ARG A 106 -2.74 -12.12 -0.05
N LEU A 107 -2.78 -10.80 0.11
CA LEU A 107 -1.67 -10.00 0.63
C LEU A 107 -1.23 -10.43 2.03
N VAL A 108 -2.19 -10.72 2.91
CA VAL A 108 -1.87 -11.08 4.29
C VAL A 108 -1.43 -12.54 4.38
N VAL A 109 -2.09 -13.47 3.69
CA VAL A 109 -1.68 -14.88 3.69
C VAL A 109 -0.32 -15.02 3.01
N ASP A 110 -0.13 -14.51 1.79
CA ASP A 110 1.11 -14.76 1.03
C ASP A 110 2.33 -14.13 1.72
N ASN A 111 2.22 -12.90 2.24
CA ASN A 111 3.36 -12.23 2.88
C ASN A 111 3.63 -12.74 4.29
N LEU A 112 2.60 -12.94 5.12
CA LEU A 112 2.81 -13.36 6.51
C LEU A 112 3.09 -14.87 6.61
N GLN A 113 2.57 -15.69 5.69
CA GLN A 113 2.94 -17.10 5.60
C GLN A 113 4.40 -17.26 5.17
N LEU A 114 4.87 -16.46 4.22
CA LEU A 114 6.29 -16.46 3.84
C LEU A 114 7.19 -16.09 5.03
N LEU A 115 6.83 -15.05 5.79
CA LEU A 115 7.57 -14.68 7.00
C LEU A 115 7.56 -15.80 8.05
N ALA A 116 6.43 -16.50 8.23
CA ALA A 116 6.33 -17.64 9.13
C ALA A 116 7.20 -18.83 8.68
N VAL A 117 7.24 -19.12 7.38
CA VAL A 117 8.09 -20.17 6.80
C VAL A 117 9.57 -19.81 6.94
N ILE A 118 9.95 -18.55 6.67
CA ILE A 118 11.32 -18.08 6.88
C ILE A 118 11.70 -18.22 8.36
N GLN A 119 10.81 -17.84 9.28
CA GLN A 119 11.04 -18.00 10.71
C GLN A 119 11.29 -19.47 11.08
N PHE A 120 10.55 -20.42 10.50
CA PHE A 120 10.80 -21.86 10.71
C PHE A 120 12.18 -22.28 10.17
N VAL A 121 12.49 -21.99 8.90
CA VAL A 121 13.77 -22.38 8.27
C VAL A 121 14.96 -21.82 9.06
N VAL A 122 14.82 -20.59 9.56
CA VAL A 122 15.82 -19.93 10.41
C VAL A 122 15.84 -20.59 11.80
N GLY A 123 14.70 -20.88 12.40
CA GLY A 123 14.62 -21.33 13.80
C GLY A 123 15.04 -22.78 14.06
N VAL A 124 14.78 -23.69 13.12
CA VAL A 124 14.88 -25.15 13.35
C VAL A 124 16.33 -25.60 13.45
N TYR A 125 17.18 -25.18 12.51
CA TYR A 125 18.59 -25.56 12.52
C TYR A 125 19.48 -24.34 12.66
N THR A 126 20.29 -24.36 13.72
CA THR A 126 21.32 -23.35 13.99
C THR A 126 22.71 -23.90 13.80
N PHE A 127 23.62 -23.07 13.31
CA PHE A 127 25.04 -23.41 13.25
C PHE A 127 25.64 -23.47 14.67
N PRO A 128 26.83 -24.05 14.83
CA PRO A 128 27.62 -23.92 16.05
C PRO A 128 27.75 -22.46 16.50
N LEU A 129 27.73 -22.22 17.81
CA LEU A 129 27.71 -20.88 18.40
C LEU A 129 28.79 -19.94 17.86
N LEU A 130 30.01 -20.43 17.64
CA LEU A 130 31.10 -19.63 17.07
C LEU A 130 30.79 -19.11 15.65
N ILE A 131 30.13 -19.93 14.84
CA ILE A 131 29.73 -19.55 13.48
C ILE A 131 28.59 -18.54 13.56
N GLU A 132 27.55 -18.79 14.35
CA GLU A 132 26.44 -17.85 14.55
C GLU A 132 26.91 -16.50 15.08
N ALA A 133 27.90 -16.48 16.00
CA ALA A 133 28.47 -15.26 16.56
C ALA A 133 29.17 -14.37 15.50
N ILE A 134 29.72 -14.96 14.43
CA ILE A 134 30.30 -14.21 13.31
C ILE A 134 29.22 -13.86 12.26
N LEU A 135 28.29 -14.78 12.03
CA LEU A 135 27.27 -14.66 11.00
C LEU A 135 26.25 -13.55 11.30
N VAL A 136 25.79 -13.44 12.55
CA VAL A 136 24.83 -12.41 12.99
C VAL A 136 25.29 -10.98 12.64
N PRO A 137 26.47 -10.50 13.08
CA PRO A 137 26.92 -9.14 12.77
C PRO A 137 27.22 -8.97 11.27
N LEU A 138 27.67 -10.01 10.57
CA LEU A 138 27.86 -9.96 9.12
C LEU A 138 26.53 -9.71 8.38
N LEU A 139 25.47 -10.43 8.75
CA LEU A 139 24.14 -10.23 8.16
C LEU A 139 23.56 -8.86 8.50
N VAL A 140 23.75 -8.37 9.73
CA VAL A 140 23.34 -7.01 10.13
C VAL A 140 24.10 -5.97 9.32
N PHE A 141 25.40 -6.15 9.12
CA PHE A 141 26.23 -5.24 8.31
C PHE A 141 25.77 -5.20 6.84
N ILE A 142 25.51 -6.36 6.23
CA ILE A 142 24.93 -6.45 4.88
C ILE A 142 23.57 -5.73 4.83
N GLY A 143 22.72 -5.92 5.85
CA GLY A 143 21.43 -5.24 5.96
C GLY A 143 21.54 -3.72 6.03
N ILE A 144 22.50 -3.20 6.81
CA ILE A 144 22.79 -1.76 6.89
C ILE A 144 23.28 -1.22 5.54
N LEU A 145 24.22 -1.91 4.90
CA LEU A 145 24.72 -1.52 3.57
C LEU A 145 23.59 -1.52 2.54
N LEU A 146 22.69 -2.50 2.60
CA LEU A 146 21.54 -2.57 1.71
C LEU A 146 20.56 -1.41 1.96
N ALA A 147 20.33 -1.05 3.24
CA ALA A 147 19.48 0.08 3.59
C ALA A 147 20.05 1.41 3.06
N VAL A 148 21.37 1.61 3.16
CA VAL A 148 22.06 2.78 2.58
C VAL A 148 22.03 2.74 1.05
N ALA A 149 22.27 1.59 0.43
CA ALA A 149 22.23 1.47 -1.03
C ALA A 149 20.83 1.70 -1.62
N LYS A 150 19.76 1.59 -0.82
CA LYS A 150 18.39 1.90 -1.23
C LYS A 150 18.07 3.39 -1.22
N THR A 151 18.87 4.25 -0.60
CA THR A 151 18.55 5.69 -0.51
C THR A 151 18.93 6.48 -1.76
N ASP A 152 19.81 5.96 -2.60
CA ASP A 152 20.31 6.66 -3.78
C ASP A 152 20.50 5.67 -4.95
N GLU A 153 19.95 6.00 -6.12
CA GLU A 153 20.02 5.19 -7.33
C GLU A 153 21.44 4.94 -7.82
N LYS A 154 22.39 5.83 -7.47
CA LYS A 154 23.82 5.65 -7.76
C LYS A 154 24.34 4.30 -7.25
N TYR A 155 23.76 3.76 -6.19
CA TYR A 155 24.17 2.49 -5.58
C TYR A 155 23.36 1.28 -6.07
N TYR A 156 22.59 1.40 -7.15
CA TYR A 156 21.75 0.33 -7.68
C TYR A 156 22.52 -0.99 -7.92
N GLN A 157 23.74 -0.91 -8.45
CA GLN A 157 24.58 -2.10 -8.66
C GLN A 157 24.96 -2.77 -7.32
N VAL A 158 25.30 -1.98 -6.30
CA VAL A 158 25.62 -2.47 -4.96
C VAL A 158 24.40 -3.12 -4.32
N LYS A 159 23.23 -2.46 -4.42
CA LYS A 159 21.95 -3.02 -3.97
C LYS A 159 21.71 -4.40 -4.58
N LYS A 160 21.86 -4.54 -5.90
CA LYS A 160 21.64 -5.81 -6.61
C LYS A 160 22.59 -6.92 -6.13
N VAL A 161 23.87 -6.59 -5.90
CA VAL A 161 24.85 -7.55 -5.37
C VAL A 161 24.49 -7.98 -3.94
N LEU A 162 24.12 -7.04 -3.07
CA LEU A 162 23.72 -7.34 -1.69
C LEU A 162 22.44 -8.18 -1.63
N GLU A 163 21.45 -7.88 -2.47
CA GLU A 163 20.22 -8.67 -2.61
C GLU A 163 20.52 -10.10 -3.10
N TYR A 164 21.42 -10.23 -4.08
CA TYR A 164 21.85 -11.54 -4.56
C TYR A 164 22.59 -12.36 -3.48
N LEU A 165 23.46 -11.71 -2.69
CA LEU A 165 24.15 -12.36 -1.58
C LEU A 165 23.17 -12.86 -0.52
N LEU A 166 22.18 -12.04 -0.13
CA LEU A 166 21.12 -12.44 0.81
C LEU A 166 20.25 -13.58 0.25
N PHE A 167 19.93 -13.52 -1.03
CA PHE A 167 19.17 -14.58 -1.71
C PHE A 167 19.95 -15.92 -1.69
N MET A 168 21.22 -15.90 -2.08
CA MET A 168 22.09 -17.09 -2.05
C MET A 168 22.22 -17.65 -0.64
N PHE A 169 22.38 -16.79 0.37
CA PHE A 169 22.41 -17.20 1.76
C PHE A 169 21.09 -17.87 2.19
N GLY A 170 19.94 -17.30 1.81
CA GLY A 170 18.63 -17.89 2.05
C GLY A 170 18.48 -19.28 1.41
N VAL A 171 18.94 -19.44 0.16
CA VAL A 171 18.94 -20.74 -0.54
C VAL A 171 19.82 -21.75 0.20
N VAL A 172 21.01 -21.36 0.66
CA VAL A 172 21.90 -22.25 1.43
C VAL A 172 21.22 -22.71 2.72
N LEU A 173 20.54 -21.81 3.45
CA LEU A 173 19.79 -22.17 4.66
C LEU A 173 18.65 -23.16 4.36
N VAL A 174 17.91 -22.95 3.28
CA VAL A 174 16.83 -23.87 2.86
C VAL A 174 17.42 -25.24 2.50
N CYS A 175 18.46 -25.28 1.67
CA CYS A 175 19.13 -26.53 1.31
C CYS A 175 19.70 -27.27 2.53
N TYR A 176 20.31 -26.55 3.47
CA TYR A 176 20.82 -27.11 4.71
C TYR A 176 19.70 -27.68 5.59
N THR A 177 18.59 -26.94 5.71
CA THR A 177 17.39 -27.41 6.42
C THR A 177 16.84 -28.67 5.78
N LEU A 178 16.67 -28.70 4.46
CA LEU A 178 16.22 -29.88 3.72
C LEU A 178 17.18 -31.06 3.84
N TYR A 179 18.49 -30.82 3.81
CA TYR A 179 19.50 -31.85 4.03
C TYR A 179 19.35 -32.48 5.41
N MET A 180 19.32 -31.65 6.46
CA MET A 180 19.14 -32.11 7.84
C MET A 180 17.82 -32.86 8.03
N LEU A 181 16.73 -32.38 7.41
CA LEU A 181 15.43 -33.05 7.42
C LEU A 181 15.48 -34.47 6.84
N VAL A 182 16.25 -34.68 5.77
CA VAL A 182 16.37 -35.99 5.10
C VAL A 182 17.36 -36.90 5.84
N THR A 183 18.47 -36.36 6.33
CA THR A 183 19.53 -37.18 6.97
C THR A 183 19.27 -37.49 8.43
N ASP A 184 18.48 -36.68 9.13
CA ASP A 184 18.16 -36.84 10.54
C ASP A 184 16.63 -36.81 10.79
N PHE A 185 15.91 -37.63 10.01
CA PHE A 185 14.44 -37.68 10.05
C PHE A 185 13.87 -38.11 11.41
N GLY A 186 14.68 -38.72 12.28
CA GLY A 186 14.31 -39.05 13.65
C GLY A 186 14.00 -37.81 14.50
N GLU A 187 14.70 -36.70 14.29
CA GLU A 187 14.38 -35.42 14.92
C GLU A 187 13.17 -34.73 14.28
N PHE A 188 12.91 -34.92 12.99
CA PHE A 188 11.74 -34.34 12.31
C PHE A 188 10.43 -35.07 12.64
N GLY A 189 10.49 -36.39 12.81
CA GLY A 189 9.37 -37.21 13.28
C GLY A 189 9.01 -37.00 14.75
N ASN A 190 9.75 -36.13 15.46
CA ASN A 190 9.42 -35.71 16.82
C ASN A 190 8.26 -34.70 16.79
N GLU A 191 7.32 -34.88 17.72
CA GLU A 191 6.14 -34.04 17.90
C GLU A 191 6.49 -32.54 17.96
N LYS A 192 7.61 -32.20 18.61
CA LYS A 192 8.13 -30.83 18.71
C LYS A 192 8.38 -30.18 17.36
N THR A 193 9.06 -30.87 16.44
CA THR A 193 9.43 -30.31 15.13
C THR A 193 8.21 -30.15 14.22
N ALA A 194 7.22 -31.03 14.36
CA ALA A 194 5.92 -30.88 13.71
C ALA A 194 5.19 -29.61 14.19
N TYR A 195 5.18 -29.36 15.50
CA TYR A 195 4.62 -28.11 16.03
C TYR A 195 5.42 -26.87 15.58
N ASP A 196 6.75 -26.93 15.58
CA ASP A 196 7.60 -25.83 15.10
C ASP A 196 7.25 -25.42 13.66
N PHE A 197 6.86 -26.39 12.82
CA PHE A 197 6.42 -26.16 11.44
C PHE A 197 4.98 -25.63 11.33
N ILE A 198 4.04 -26.23 12.06
CA ILE A 198 2.60 -25.96 11.90
C ILE A 198 2.16 -24.69 12.62
N VAL A 199 2.71 -24.43 13.81
CA VAL A 199 2.23 -23.38 14.71
C VAL A 199 2.38 -21.98 14.11
N PRO A 200 3.52 -21.56 13.52
CA PRO A 200 3.64 -20.20 13.01
C PRO A 200 2.65 -19.87 11.87
N PRO A 201 2.47 -20.72 10.84
CA PRO A 201 1.41 -20.50 9.84
C PRO A 201 0.00 -20.55 10.43
N LEU A 202 -0.26 -21.43 11.39
CA LEU A 202 -1.56 -21.55 12.03
C LEU A 202 -1.92 -20.30 12.85
N LEU A 203 -0.96 -19.76 13.62
CA LEU A 203 -1.12 -18.49 14.33
C LEU A 203 -1.42 -17.35 13.37
N THR A 204 -0.69 -17.25 12.25
CA THR A 204 -0.97 -16.27 11.18
C THR A 204 -2.39 -16.38 10.64
N LEU A 205 -2.88 -17.60 10.38
CA LEU A 205 -4.23 -17.84 9.90
C LEU A 205 -5.28 -17.39 10.94
N CYS A 206 -5.10 -17.78 12.20
CA CYS A 206 -5.97 -17.39 13.31
C CYS A 206 -5.91 -15.89 13.64
N TYR A 207 -4.87 -15.19 13.19
CA TYR A 207 -4.67 -13.76 13.40
C TYR A 207 -5.38 -12.88 12.35
N LEU A 208 -5.74 -13.43 11.19
CA LEU A 208 -6.46 -12.69 10.14
C LEU A 208 -7.74 -11.98 10.62
N PRO A 209 -8.62 -12.60 11.45
CA PRO A 209 -9.80 -11.92 11.95
C PRO A 209 -9.45 -10.70 12.79
N PHE A 210 -8.39 -10.78 13.61
CA PHE A 210 -7.94 -9.64 14.40
C PHE A 210 -7.44 -8.50 13.52
N ILE A 211 -6.56 -8.77 12.55
CA ILE A 211 -6.07 -7.73 11.63
C ILE A 211 -7.21 -7.10 10.84
N TYR A 212 -8.18 -7.90 10.40
CA TYR A 212 -9.36 -7.37 9.73
C TYR A 212 -10.19 -6.47 10.64
N MET A 213 -10.43 -6.87 11.89
CA MET A 213 -11.13 -6.03 12.86
C MET A 213 -10.36 -4.75 13.20
N PHE A 214 -9.02 -4.82 13.24
CA PHE A 214 -8.17 -3.66 13.40
C PHE A 214 -8.23 -2.71 12.19
N LEU A 215 -8.27 -3.24 10.97
CA LEU A 215 -8.51 -2.48 9.74
C LEU A 215 -9.85 -1.74 9.80
N VAL A 216 -10.92 -2.43 10.23
CA VAL A 216 -12.25 -1.85 10.43
C VAL A 216 -12.17 -0.71 11.46
N TYR A 217 -11.63 -0.98 12.64
CA TYR A 217 -11.47 0.00 13.72
C TYR A 217 -10.72 1.25 13.27
N THR A 218 -9.54 1.10 12.66
CA THR A 218 -8.73 2.23 12.21
C THR A 218 -9.43 3.05 11.12
N THR A 219 -10.16 2.39 10.22
CA THR A 219 -10.98 3.06 9.20
C THR A 219 -12.08 3.91 9.85
N TYR A 220 -12.79 3.37 10.84
CA TYR A 220 -13.82 4.12 11.58
C TYR A 220 -13.23 5.30 12.36
N VAL A 221 -12.09 5.13 13.03
CA VAL A 221 -11.41 6.24 13.74
C VAL A 221 -11.07 7.38 12.78
N GLN A 222 -10.51 7.05 11.60
CA GLN A 222 -10.17 8.03 10.57
C GLN A 222 -11.43 8.75 10.04
N VAL A 223 -12.48 7.99 9.71
CA VAL A 223 -13.75 8.54 9.21
C VAL A 223 -14.43 9.41 10.27
N PHE A 224 -14.48 8.98 11.53
CA PHE A 224 -15.09 9.75 12.61
C PHE A 224 -14.32 11.03 12.93
N SER A 225 -13.00 11.01 12.81
CA SER A 225 -12.18 12.21 12.89
C SER A 225 -12.57 13.19 11.77
N ARG A 226 -12.62 12.73 10.52
CA ARG A 226 -13.04 13.55 9.37
C ARG A 226 -14.44 14.14 9.55
N LEU A 227 -15.45 13.32 9.91
CA LEU A 227 -16.81 13.80 10.17
C LEU A 227 -16.86 14.85 11.28
N THR A 228 -15.95 14.77 12.25
CA THR A 228 -15.85 15.75 13.34
C THR A 228 -15.40 17.12 12.83
N PHE A 229 -14.51 17.15 11.85
CA PHE A 229 -14.09 18.39 11.19
C PHE A 229 -15.09 18.90 10.15
N SER A 230 -15.76 17.99 9.42
CA SER A 230 -16.69 18.36 8.34
C SER A 230 -18.07 18.82 8.83
N ILE A 231 -18.57 18.25 9.94
CA ILE A 231 -19.92 18.55 10.44
C ILE A 231 -19.84 19.46 11.68
N LYS A 232 -20.21 20.73 11.50
CA LYS A 232 -20.17 21.75 12.56
C LYS A 232 -21.12 21.45 13.73
N LYS A 233 -22.35 21.00 13.44
CA LYS A 233 -23.40 20.77 14.45
C LYS A 233 -23.20 19.43 15.19
N PRO A 234 -23.12 19.41 16.53
CA PRO A 234 -22.80 18.19 17.30
C PRO A 234 -23.87 17.11 17.21
N ILE A 235 -25.14 17.48 17.06
CA ILE A 235 -26.27 16.54 16.93
C ILE A 235 -26.12 15.75 15.63
N TYR A 236 -25.92 16.43 14.49
CA TYR A 236 -25.73 15.77 13.20
C TYR A 236 -24.44 14.97 13.14
N ARG A 237 -23.39 15.39 13.84
CA ARG A 237 -22.16 14.59 13.97
C ARG A 237 -22.42 13.25 14.67
N ARG A 238 -23.21 13.22 15.75
CA ARG A 238 -23.56 11.97 16.44
C ARG A 238 -24.41 11.07 15.54
N VAL A 239 -25.44 11.64 14.91
CA VAL A 239 -26.31 10.89 13.98
C VAL A 239 -25.53 10.34 12.79
N ALA A 240 -24.60 11.12 12.21
CA ALA A 240 -23.72 10.68 11.14
C ALA A 240 -22.85 9.49 11.57
N LYS A 241 -22.29 9.51 12.78
CA LYS A 241 -21.52 8.37 13.32
C LYS A 241 -22.38 7.11 13.51
N ILE A 242 -23.65 7.26 13.91
CA ILE A 242 -24.58 6.13 14.02
C ILE A 242 -24.90 5.57 12.63
N TYR A 243 -25.25 6.43 11.67
CA TYR A 243 -25.52 6.02 10.29
C TYR A 243 -24.32 5.37 9.61
N ALA A 244 -23.11 5.88 9.88
CA ALA A 244 -21.85 5.28 9.44
C ALA A 244 -21.79 3.79 9.84
N VAL A 245 -22.02 3.48 11.11
CA VAL A 245 -21.95 2.10 11.65
C VAL A 245 -23.08 1.24 11.10
N VAL A 246 -24.32 1.73 11.17
CA VAL A 246 -25.52 0.92 10.85
C VAL A 246 -25.63 0.63 9.35
N LEU A 247 -25.35 1.62 8.48
CA LEU A 247 -25.60 1.51 7.04
C LEU A 247 -24.40 1.00 6.25
N PHE A 248 -23.18 1.34 6.67
CA PHE A 248 -21.97 0.91 5.97
C PHE A 248 -21.37 -0.36 6.59
N ASN A 249 -21.43 -0.52 7.91
CA ASN A 249 -20.95 -1.72 8.62
C ASN A 249 -19.52 -2.10 8.18
N PHE A 250 -19.31 -3.25 7.55
CA PHE A 250 -18.02 -3.71 7.02
C PHE A 250 -17.68 -3.22 5.60
N ARG A 251 -18.55 -2.42 4.97
CA ARG A 251 -18.32 -1.84 3.62
C ARG A 251 -17.41 -0.62 3.68
N LEU A 252 -16.18 -0.82 4.13
CA LEU A 252 -15.19 0.22 4.42
C LEU A 252 -14.95 1.19 3.25
N THR A 253 -14.91 0.67 2.03
CA THR A 253 -14.73 1.47 0.81
C THR A 253 -15.86 2.48 0.60
N LEU A 254 -17.11 2.09 0.85
CA LEU A 254 -18.26 2.98 0.75
C LEU A 254 -18.28 3.98 1.91
N LEU A 255 -17.90 3.55 3.10
CA LEU A 255 -17.81 4.40 4.29
C LEU A 255 -16.81 5.55 4.07
N GLU A 256 -15.61 5.24 3.58
CA GLU A 256 -14.58 6.24 3.28
C GLU A 256 -15.01 7.20 2.19
N ARG A 257 -15.56 6.66 1.09
CA ARG A 257 -16.10 7.48 -0.01
C ARG A 257 -17.17 8.45 0.48
N TRP A 258 -18.10 7.97 1.30
CA TRP A 258 -19.12 8.81 1.91
C TRP A 258 -18.52 9.89 2.82
N ALA A 259 -17.53 9.56 3.63
CA ALA A 259 -16.86 10.54 4.49
C ALA A 259 -16.15 11.64 3.68
N HIS A 260 -15.59 11.31 2.51
CA HIS A 260 -15.02 12.30 1.57
C HIS A 260 -16.11 13.19 0.96
N GLU A 261 -17.25 12.62 0.58
CA GLU A 261 -18.38 13.38 0.04
C GLU A 261 -18.96 14.34 1.07
N VAL A 262 -19.11 13.90 2.32
CA VAL A 262 -19.53 14.74 3.44
C VAL A 262 -18.57 15.92 3.66
N ALA A 263 -17.26 15.71 3.50
CA ALA A 263 -16.28 16.78 3.66
C ALA A 263 -16.35 17.86 2.56
N ARG A 264 -16.89 17.52 1.38
CA ARG A 264 -17.08 18.45 0.26
C ARG A 264 -18.42 19.20 0.33
N ARG A 265 -19.40 18.65 1.03
CA ARG A 265 -20.72 19.26 1.20
C ARG A 265 -20.79 20.08 2.49
N ASN A 266 -21.36 21.27 2.42
CA ASN A 266 -21.79 21.98 3.63
C ASN A 266 -23.07 21.32 4.15
N LEU A 267 -22.93 20.38 5.11
CA LEU A 267 -24.08 19.75 5.75
C LEU A 267 -24.69 20.70 6.79
N GLU A 268 -25.87 21.24 6.49
CA GLU A 268 -26.57 22.20 7.35
C GLU A 268 -27.80 21.60 8.04
N SER A 269 -28.33 20.50 7.49
CA SER A 269 -29.54 19.83 7.94
C SER A 269 -29.41 18.29 8.02
N HIS A 270 -30.40 17.65 8.63
CA HIS A 270 -30.53 16.19 8.64
C HIS A 270 -30.86 15.61 7.25
N SER A 271 -31.59 16.36 6.43
CA SER A 271 -31.91 15.99 5.04
C SER A 271 -30.63 15.80 4.25
N ASP A 272 -29.73 16.79 4.31
CA ASP A 272 -28.46 16.77 3.57
C ASP A 272 -27.62 15.54 3.92
N LEU A 273 -27.65 15.14 5.20
CA LEU A 273 -26.98 13.94 5.67
C LEU A 273 -27.56 12.68 5.02
N ILE A 274 -28.88 12.52 5.02
CA ILE A 274 -29.55 11.39 4.37
C ILE A 274 -29.28 11.39 2.86
N ASP A 275 -29.33 12.56 2.22
CA ASP A 275 -29.12 12.69 0.79
C ASP A 275 -27.67 12.37 0.39
N SER A 276 -26.70 12.72 1.24
CA SER A 276 -25.29 12.31 1.04
C SER A 276 -25.13 10.78 1.06
N ILE A 277 -25.86 10.09 1.94
CA ILE A 277 -25.82 8.62 2.04
C ILE A 277 -26.51 7.98 0.84
N LYS A 278 -27.72 8.45 0.50
CA LYS A 278 -28.47 7.99 -0.69
C LYS A 278 -27.65 8.18 -1.95
N HIS A 279 -26.95 9.31 -2.07
CA HIS A 279 -26.08 9.60 -3.20
C HIS A 279 -24.99 8.55 -3.37
N ILE A 280 -24.30 8.18 -2.29
CA ILE A 280 -23.22 7.18 -2.34
C ILE A 280 -23.75 5.80 -2.75
N PHE A 281 -24.90 5.39 -2.23
CA PHE A 281 -25.53 4.14 -2.67
C PHE A 281 -25.99 4.20 -4.14
N LYS A 282 -26.59 5.32 -4.57
CA LYS A 282 -27.02 5.53 -5.96
C LYS A 282 -25.83 5.41 -6.92
N VAL A 283 -24.74 6.12 -6.66
CA VAL A 283 -23.54 6.09 -7.51
C VAL A 283 -22.87 4.72 -7.46
N SER A 284 -22.83 4.06 -6.31
CA SER A 284 -22.27 2.69 -6.21
C SER A 284 -23.07 1.67 -7.03
N ILE A 285 -24.39 1.80 -7.11
CA ILE A 285 -25.23 0.93 -7.95
C ILE A 285 -25.00 1.21 -9.43
N ALA A 286 -24.92 2.49 -9.81
CA ALA A 286 -24.66 2.91 -11.18
C ALA A 286 -23.26 2.48 -11.67
N GLU A 287 -22.25 2.47 -10.79
CA GLU A 287 -20.91 1.95 -11.11
C GLU A 287 -20.91 0.44 -11.39
N LYS A 288 -21.74 -0.34 -10.69
CA LYS A 288 -21.85 -1.79 -10.90
C LYS A 288 -22.60 -2.15 -12.17
N ASN A 289 -23.52 -1.29 -12.60
CA ASN A 289 -24.36 -1.47 -13.78
C ASN A 289 -24.36 -0.18 -14.62
N PRO A 290 -23.25 0.11 -15.32
CA PRO A 290 -23.14 1.32 -16.11
C PRO A 290 -24.18 1.32 -17.22
N LYS A 291 -24.90 2.44 -17.35
CA LYS A 291 -25.79 2.63 -18.50
C LYS A 291 -24.94 2.78 -19.75
N LYS A 292 -25.38 2.15 -20.84
CA LYS A 292 -24.80 2.42 -22.16
C LYS A 292 -25.11 3.86 -22.55
N VAL A 293 -24.09 4.56 -23.00
CA VAL A 293 -24.17 5.93 -23.53
C VAL A 293 -23.95 5.84 -25.04
N ASP A 294 -24.72 6.60 -25.81
CA ASP A 294 -24.47 6.72 -27.25
C ASP A 294 -23.08 7.33 -27.45
N LYS A 295 -22.25 6.67 -28.27
CA LYS A 295 -20.89 7.15 -28.60
C LYS A 295 -20.91 8.56 -29.18
N LEU A 296 -22.01 8.96 -29.83
CA LEU A 296 -22.16 10.32 -30.33
C LEU A 296 -22.22 11.32 -29.17
N GLU A 297 -23.01 11.06 -28.13
CA GLU A 297 -23.17 11.98 -26.99
C GLU A 297 -21.95 12.04 -26.06
N GLY A 298 -21.17 10.96 -25.99
CA GLY A 298 -19.98 10.89 -25.15
C GLY A 298 -19.63 9.47 -24.75
N TRP A 299 -19.13 9.31 -23.52
CA TRP A 299 -18.79 8.01 -22.96
C TRP A 299 -19.52 7.76 -21.64
N SER A 300 -19.73 6.49 -21.32
CA SER A 300 -20.09 6.09 -19.96
C SER A 300 -18.96 6.51 -19.02
N PRO A 301 -19.21 7.38 -18.01
CA PRO A 301 -18.16 7.79 -17.09
C PRO A 301 -17.49 6.59 -16.42
N TYR A 302 -18.29 5.59 -16.04
CA TYR A 302 -17.84 4.42 -15.30
C TYR A 302 -16.94 3.49 -16.10
N GLU A 303 -17.16 3.40 -17.42
CA GLU A 303 -16.27 2.66 -18.32
C GLU A 303 -15.01 3.47 -18.60
N ALA A 304 -15.17 4.76 -18.91
CA ALA A 304 -14.07 5.67 -19.25
C ALA A 304 -12.99 5.73 -18.16
N LYS A 305 -13.37 5.63 -16.87
CA LYS A 305 -12.43 5.56 -15.75
C LYS A 305 -11.35 4.48 -15.88
N SER A 306 -11.63 3.41 -16.62
CA SER A 306 -10.80 2.22 -16.76
C SER A 306 -10.06 2.11 -18.09
N PHE A 307 -10.25 3.05 -19.03
CA PHE A 307 -9.63 3.01 -20.35
C PHE A 307 -8.09 2.90 -20.30
N LEU A 308 -7.46 3.43 -19.25
CA LEU A 308 -6.01 3.41 -19.06
C LEU A 308 -5.55 2.52 -17.90
N ALA A 309 -6.35 1.52 -17.52
CA ALA A 309 -6.01 0.64 -16.41
C ALA A 309 -4.70 -0.14 -16.62
N THR A 310 -4.39 -0.51 -17.87
CA THR A 310 -3.14 -1.21 -18.25
C THR A 310 -1.90 -0.33 -18.15
N GLN A 311 -2.07 1.00 -18.02
CA GLN A 311 -1.00 1.98 -17.91
C GLN A 311 -0.88 2.56 -16.49
N GLU A 312 -1.49 1.91 -15.48
CA GLU A 312 -1.54 2.38 -14.09
C GLU A 312 -2.26 3.73 -13.92
N LEU A 313 -3.03 4.15 -14.92
CA LEU A 313 -3.74 5.43 -14.97
C LEU A 313 -5.26 5.27 -14.82
N SER A 314 -5.71 4.25 -14.09
CA SER A 314 -7.11 4.16 -13.68
C SER A 314 -7.48 5.36 -12.83
N THR A 315 -8.63 5.96 -13.11
CA THR A 315 -9.13 7.06 -12.27
C THR A 315 -9.80 6.55 -10.98
N GLY A 316 -9.93 7.44 -10.00
CA GLY A 316 -10.66 7.17 -8.76
C GLY A 316 -12.19 7.16 -8.92
N TYR A 317 -12.90 7.75 -7.98
CA TYR A 317 -14.36 7.87 -8.10
C TYR A 317 -14.75 9.02 -9.02
N TYR A 318 -15.79 8.82 -9.83
CA TYR A 318 -16.43 9.89 -10.58
C TYR A 318 -17.37 10.64 -9.64
N ASN A 319 -17.00 11.89 -9.32
CA ASN A 319 -17.63 12.68 -8.28
C ASN A 319 -18.19 13.97 -8.84
N LYS A 320 -19.28 14.44 -8.23
CA LYS A 320 -19.85 15.76 -8.47
C LYS A 320 -18.94 16.84 -7.88
N ILE A 321 -18.60 17.86 -8.67
CA ILE A 321 -17.87 19.06 -8.21
C ILE A 321 -18.86 20.19 -7.98
N SER A 322 -19.68 20.45 -8.99
CA SER A 322 -20.68 21.51 -9.05
C SER A 322 -21.99 20.95 -9.59
N GLU A 323 -23.03 21.76 -9.79
CA GLU A 323 -24.35 21.25 -10.20
C GLU A 323 -24.31 20.41 -11.47
N ASN A 324 -23.50 20.81 -12.46
CA ASN A 324 -23.41 20.18 -13.78
C ASN A 324 -22.05 19.57 -14.11
N GLU A 325 -21.06 19.69 -13.23
CA GLU A 325 -19.70 19.19 -13.48
C GLU A 325 -19.39 17.99 -12.60
N TRP A 326 -18.99 16.93 -13.28
CA TRP A 326 -18.53 15.70 -12.69
C TRP A 326 -17.17 15.35 -13.26
N TRP A 327 -16.32 14.80 -12.41
CA TRP A 327 -15.01 14.34 -12.84
C TRP A 327 -14.47 13.18 -12.03
N ALA A 328 -13.52 12.47 -12.64
CA ALA A 328 -12.60 11.58 -11.97
C ALA A 328 -11.19 11.87 -12.46
N SER A 329 -10.19 11.59 -11.61
CA SER A 329 -8.78 11.61 -12.02
C SER A 329 -8.04 10.41 -11.50
N SER A 330 -6.97 10.03 -12.19
CA SER A 330 -5.96 9.11 -11.67
C SER A 330 -5.11 9.80 -10.59
N GLN A 331 -4.32 9.01 -9.87
CA GLN A 331 -3.15 9.56 -9.21
C GLN A 331 -2.15 10.05 -10.26
N MET A 332 -1.30 10.99 -9.89
CA MET A 332 -0.17 11.40 -10.72
C MET A 332 0.83 10.24 -10.75
N LEU A 333 1.11 9.72 -11.94
CA LEU A 333 2.13 8.71 -12.16
C LEU A 333 3.44 9.43 -12.46
N GLU A 334 4.44 9.23 -11.61
CA GLU A 334 5.79 9.76 -11.79
C GLU A 334 6.46 9.10 -13.00
N LEU A 335 7.15 9.89 -13.80
CA LEU A 335 7.79 9.47 -15.04
C LEU A 335 9.30 9.30 -14.89
N ASN A 336 9.88 9.91 -13.87
CA ASN A 336 11.30 9.84 -13.54
C ASN A 336 11.50 9.93 -12.02
N ASP A 337 12.68 9.56 -11.55
CA ASP A 337 13.02 9.47 -10.12
C ASP A 337 13.68 10.76 -9.58
N GLY A 338 13.48 11.89 -10.28
CA GLY A 338 14.03 13.19 -9.90
C GLY A 338 13.43 13.75 -8.61
N ILE A 339 14.10 14.74 -8.00
CA ILE A 339 13.61 15.42 -6.78
C ILE A 339 12.22 16.06 -7.00
N LEU A 340 11.98 16.56 -8.22
CA LEU A 340 10.69 17.07 -8.68
C LEU A 340 10.30 16.27 -9.93
N PRO A 341 9.71 15.08 -9.75
CA PRO A 341 9.52 14.17 -10.85
C PRO A 341 8.45 14.66 -11.81
N ASP A 342 8.71 14.51 -13.10
CA ASP A 342 7.71 14.71 -14.14
C ASP A 342 6.58 13.72 -13.92
N ASN A 343 5.35 14.09 -14.26
CA ASN A 343 4.21 13.24 -13.98
C ASN A 343 3.14 13.32 -15.04
N ILE A 344 2.37 12.24 -15.18
CA ILE A 344 1.19 12.17 -16.02
C ILE A 344 -0.04 11.81 -15.19
N ALA A 345 -1.18 12.43 -15.49
CA ALA A 345 -2.46 12.09 -14.89
C ALA A 345 -3.58 12.08 -15.94
N TYR A 346 -4.53 11.17 -15.75
CA TYR A 346 -5.70 11.00 -16.57
C TYR A 346 -6.94 11.57 -15.88
N TYR A 347 -7.80 12.24 -16.65
CA TYR A 347 -9.00 12.93 -16.20
C TYR A 347 -10.18 12.54 -17.09
N VAL A 348 -11.32 12.27 -16.47
CA VAL A 348 -12.61 12.08 -17.12
C VAL A 348 -13.52 13.18 -16.60
N GLU A 349 -14.10 13.99 -17.49
CA GLU A 349 -14.92 15.16 -17.15
C GLU A 349 -16.24 15.13 -17.93
N GLY A 350 -17.32 15.60 -17.31
CA GLY A 350 -18.65 15.62 -17.93
C GLY A 350 -19.78 15.89 -16.93
N SER A 351 -20.89 15.19 -17.13
CA SER A 351 -22.09 15.24 -16.29
C SER A 351 -22.32 13.91 -15.57
N GLU A 352 -23.33 13.81 -14.70
CA GLU A 352 -23.63 12.61 -13.90
C GLU A 352 -23.71 11.32 -14.73
N HIS A 353 -24.16 11.40 -15.98
CA HIS A 353 -24.43 10.23 -16.83
C HIS A 353 -23.53 10.12 -18.05
N ILE A 354 -22.88 11.21 -18.46
CA ILE A 354 -22.14 11.28 -19.73
C ILE A 354 -20.82 11.99 -19.49
N ALA A 355 -19.72 11.29 -19.73
CA ALA A 355 -18.39 11.88 -19.83
C ALA A 355 -18.28 12.53 -21.22
N LYS A 356 -17.91 13.81 -21.24
CA LYS A 356 -17.76 14.60 -22.46
C LYS A 356 -16.31 14.82 -22.86
N THR A 357 -15.40 14.75 -21.89
CA THR A 357 -13.99 15.07 -22.08
C THR A 357 -13.12 14.04 -21.39
N LEU A 358 -12.16 13.50 -22.14
CA LEU A 358 -11.08 12.64 -21.66
C LEU A 358 -9.77 13.40 -21.83
N LYS A 359 -8.97 13.52 -20.77
CA LYS A 359 -7.83 14.43 -20.74
C LYS A 359 -6.63 13.78 -20.09
N LEU A 360 -5.47 13.90 -20.73
CA LEU A 360 -4.16 13.60 -20.17
C LEU A 360 -3.45 14.92 -19.90
N LYS A 361 -2.90 15.05 -18.70
CA LYS A 361 -2.00 16.16 -18.35
C LYS A 361 -0.64 15.60 -18.02
N VAL A 362 0.39 16.13 -18.66
CA VAL A 362 1.78 15.83 -18.36
C VAL A 362 2.45 17.09 -17.86
N ASN A 363 3.01 17.02 -16.67
CA ASN A 363 3.80 18.08 -16.07
C ASN A 363 5.27 17.71 -16.21
N ILE A 364 6.03 18.55 -16.91
CA ILE A 364 7.47 18.37 -17.13
C ILE A 364 8.17 19.48 -16.36
N ASN A 365 8.80 19.13 -15.24
CA ASN A 365 9.44 20.07 -14.34
C ASN A 365 10.84 20.47 -14.83
N ASP A 366 11.52 19.58 -15.55
CA ASP A 366 12.83 19.80 -16.15
C ASP A 366 12.82 19.44 -17.64
N VAL A 367 13.34 20.34 -18.48
CA VAL A 367 13.46 20.14 -19.94
C VAL A 367 14.21 18.85 -20.30
N SER A 368 15.10 18.37 -19.42
CA SER A 368 15.79 17.09 -19.63
C SER A 368 14.85 15.89 -19.76
N GLY A 369 13.66 15.94 -19.14
CA GLY A 369 12.66 14.87 -19.16
C GLY A 369 11.70 14.88 -20.37
N VAL A 370 11.78 15.90 -21.24
CA VAL A 370 10.83 16.11 -22.35
C VAL A 370 10.69 14.88 -23.24
N THR A 371 11.80 14.29 -23.67
CA THR A 371 11.78 13.12 -24.57
C THR A 371 11.05 11.94 -23.92
N GLN A 372 11.35 11.63 -22.67
CA GLN A 372 10.72 10.53 -21.95
C GLN A 372 9.22 10.76 -21.75
N ALA A 373 8.86 11.99 -21.36
CA ALA A 373 7.48 12.40 -21.18
C ALA A 373 6.65 12.33 -22.47
N CYS A 374 7.21 12.78 -23.60
CA CYS A 374 6.54 12.71 -24.90
C CYS A 374 6.35 11.28 -25.40
N VAL A 375 7.36 10.41 -25.22
CA VAL A 375 7.24 8.98 -25.56
C VAL A 375 6.14 8.33 -24.73
N LYS A 376 6.11 8.57 -23.41
CA LYS A 376 5.05 8.01 -22.55
C LYS A 376 3.68 8.59 -22.91
N LEU A 377 3.57 9.89 -23.15
CA LEU A 377 2.32 10.53 -23.59
C LEU A 377 1.81 9.93 -24.90
N THR A 378 2.69 9.68 -25.87
CA THR A 378 2.31 9.08 -27.16
C THR A 378 1.67 7.70 -26.95
N VAL A 379 2.29 6.84 -26.14
CA VAL A 379 1.75 5.50 -25.84
C VAL A 379 0.40 5.58 -25.12
N VAL A 380 0.28 6.46 -24.13
CA VAL A 380 -0.96 6.59 -23.34
C VAL A 380 -2.08 7.25 -24.16
N ALA A 381 -1.75 8.24 -25.00
CA ALA A 381 -2.70 8.89 -25.90
C ALA A 381 -3.23 7.92 -26.96
N GLU A 382 -2.38 7.04 -27.51
CA GLU A 382 -2.80 5.97 -28.43
C GLU A 382 -3.84 5.06 -27.78
N ILE A 383 -3.55 4.52 -26.59
CA ILE A 383 -4.46 3.61 -25.88
C ILE A 383 -5.77 4.33 -25.53
N LEU A 384 -5.70 5.60 -25.12
CA LEU A 384 -6.88 6.39 -24.80
C LEU A 384 -7.75 6.61 -26.05
N HIS A 385 -7.12 6.95 -27.19
CA HIS A 385 -7.80 7.18 -28.45
C HIS A 385 -8.44 5.89 -28.98
N GLU A 386 -7.72 4.77 -28.95
CA GLU A 386 -8.25 3.46 -29.34
C GLU A 386 -9.41 3.01 -28.43
N SER A 387 -9.27 3.17 -27.11
CA SER A 387 -10.33 2.81 -26.17
C SER A 387 -11.58 3.67 -26.32
N SER A 388 -11.41 4.95 -26.66
CA SER A 388 -12.52 5.91 -26.74
C SER A 388 -13.21 5.96 -28.10
N LEU A 389 -12.46 5.78 -29.19
CA LEU A 389 -12.94 5.91 -30.58
C LEU A 389 -12.83 4.63 -31.41
N SER A 390 -12.16 3.59 -30.91
CA SER A 390 -11.90 2.34 -31.64
C SER A 390 -11.08 2.55 -32.93
N LEU A 391 -10.18 3.54 -32.90
CA LEU A 391 -9.30 3.93 -34.01
C LEU A 391 -7.90 4.23 -33.47
N PRO A 392 -6.83 4.02 -34.26
CA PRO A 392 -5.48 4.44 -33.88
C PRO A 392 -5.33 5.96 -33.88
N LEU A 393 -4.36 6.48 -33.13
CA LEU A 393 -4.03 7.91 -33.11
C LEU A 393 -3.37 8.32 -34.43
N SER A 394 -3.67 9.53 -34.93
CA SER A 394 -3.11 10.01 -36.19
C SER A 394 -1.59 10.22 -36.11
N GLU A 395 -0.89 9.99 -37.22
CA GLU A 395 0.56 10.23 -37.30
C GLU A 395 0.92 11.71 -37.13
N HIS A 396 0.01 12.62 -37.50
CA HIS A 396 0.16 14.05 -37.27
C HIS A 396 0.13 14.38 -35.77
N MET A 397 -0.80 13.80 -35.02
CA MET A 397 -0.89 13.98 -33.57
C MET A 397 0.32 13.36 -32.85
N LYS A 398 0.77 12.17 -33.26
CA LYS A 398 2.01 11.56 -32.71
C LYS A 398 3.22 12.45 -32.94
N SER A 399 3.37 12.97 -34.15
CA SER A 399 4.44 13.90 -34.51
C SER A 399 4.37 15.16 -33.64
N ALA A 400 3.17 15.72 -33.46
CA ALA A 400 2.95 16.91 -32.64
C ALA A 400 3.30 16.69 -31.15
N ILE A 401 2.98 15.52 -30.59
CA ILE A 401 3.39 15.13 -29.23
C ILE A 401 4.91 15.10 -29.13
N LEU A 402 5.58 14.38 -30.04
CA LEU A 402 7.04 14.23 -30.02
C LEU A 402 7.79 15.55 -30.24
N SER A 403 7.23 16.48 -31.00
CA SER A 403 7.81 17.81 -31.22
C SER A 403 7.37 18.87 -30.20
N CYS A 404 6.54 18.51 -29.22
CA CYS A 404 5.95 19.47 -28.27
C CYS A 404 5.29 20.68 -28.96
N SER A 405 4.54 20.43 -30.05
CA SER A 405 3.84 21.48 -30.78
C SER A 405 2.34 21.33 -30.63
N SER A 406 1.64 22.40 -30.25
CA SER A 406 0.18 22.40 -30.18
C SER A 406 -0.43 22.00 -31.52
N TYR A 407 -1.44 21.14 -31.49
CA TYR A 407 -2.11 20.61 -32.68
C TYR A 407 -3.55 20.21 -32.35
N SER A 408 -4.45 20.26 -33.33
CA SER A 408 -5.84 19.84 -33.16
C SER A 408 -6.38 19.23 -34.44
N GLU A 409 -7.23 18.22 -34.29
CA GLU A 409 -7.92 17.54 -35.38
C GLU A 409 -9.34 17.13 -34.95
N GLU A 410 -10.21 16.89 -35.91
CA GLU A 410 -11.57 16.41 -35.67
C GLU A 410 -11.73 15.01 -36.28
N VAL A 411 -12.33 14.11 -35.48
CA VAL A 411 -12.66 12.74 -35.91
C VAL A 411 -14.13 12.51 -35.63
N GLY A 412 -14.95 12.57 -36.67
CA GLY A 412 -16.41 12.48 -36.55
C GLY A 412 -16.97 13.65 -35.76
N ASN A 413 -17.57 13.39 -34.61
CA ASN A 413 -18.13 14.41 -33.73
C ASN A 413 -17.28 14.66 -32.48
N LYS A 414 -15.99 14.34 -32.55
CA LYS A 414 -15.03 14.50 -31.46
C LYS A 414 -13.90 15.42 -31.92
N SER A 415 -13.51 16.32 -31.02
CA SER A 415 -12.33 17.16 -31.17
C SER A 415 -11.18 16.53 -30.38
N ILE A 416 -10.02 16.42 -31.01
CA ILE A 416 -8.79 15.92 -30.40
C ILE A 416 -7.76 17.05 -30.45
N SER A 417 -7.18 17.40 -29.30
CA SER A 417 -6.23 18.51 -29.24
C SER A 417 -5.06 18.23 -28.30
N LEU A 418 -3.87 18.65 -28.70
CA LEU A 418 -2.69 18.81 -27.86
C LEU A 418 -2.44 20.30 -27.64
N THR A 419 -2.38 20.72 -26.40
CA THR A 419 -1.94 22.07 -26.00
C THR A 419 -0.62 21.98 -25.25
N VAL A 420 0.31 22.87 -25.59
CA VAL A 420 1.63 22.98 -24.94
C VAL A 420 1.75 24.34 -24.26
N GLU A 421 2.03 24.35 -22.96
CA GLU A 421 2.14 25.56 -22.15
C GLU A 421 3.51 25.59 -21.46
N HIS A 422 4.32 26.61 -21.74
CA HIS A 422 5.63 26.80 -21.11
C HIS A 422 5.51 27.60 -19.82
N TRP A 423 6.19 27.16 -18.76
CA TRP A 423 6.21 27.89 -17.49
C TRP A 423 7.29 28.97 -17.52
N GLU A 424 6.93 30.16 -18.01
CA GLU A 424 7.86 31.27 -18.30
C GLU A 424 8.74 31.70 -17.12
N ASN A 425 8.30 31.50 -15.86
CA ASN A 425 9.03 31.87 -14.65
C ASN A 425 9.67 30.68 -13.90
N HIS A 426 9.67 29.48 -14.48
CA HIS A 426 10.24 28.29 -13.85
C HIS A 426 11.75 28.20 -14.12
N LYS A 427 12.57 28.08 -13.06
CA LYS A 427 14.05 28.04 -13.19
C LYS A 427 14.56 26.95 -14.14
N LEU A 428 13.82 25.84 -14.25
CA LEU A 428 14.17 24.70 -15.08
C LEU A 428 13.43 24.69 -16.43
N LYS A 429 12.74 25.79 -16.80
CA LYS A 429 11.98 25.94 -18.06
C LYS A 429 10.98 24.80 -18.33
N GLY A 430 10.27 24.38 -17.29
CA GLY A 430 9.27 23.32 -17.37
C GLY A 430 8.10 23.66 -18.30
N LEU A 431 7.30 22.66 -18.65
CA LEU A 431 6.13 22.81 -19.51
C LEU A 431 5.02 21.81 -19.17
N GLU A 432 3.77 22.17 -19.49
CA GLU A 432 2.60 21.29 -19.41
C GLU A 432 2.22 20.84 -20.83
N LEU A 433 2.04 19.53 -21.04
CA LEU A 433 1.37 18.98 -22.22
C LEU A 433 -0.04 18.53 -21.85
N LYS A 434 -1.04 18.97 -22.60
CA LYS A 434 -2.45 18.67 -22.36
C LYS A 434 -3.06 18.05 -23.60
N PHE A 435 -3.25 16.74 -23.58
CA PHE A 435 -3.94 16.00 -24.63
C PHE A 435 -5.41 15.80 -24.23
N VAL A 436 -6.34 16.15 -25.12
CA VAL A 436 -7.78 16.16 -24.84
C VAL A 436 -8.54 15.51 -25.98
N VAL A 437 -9.46 14.62 -25.65
CA VAL A 437 -10.51 14.11 -26.55
C VAL A 437 -11.85 14.58 -25.99
N SER A 438 -12.57 15.42 -26.73
CA SER A 438 -13.84 16.01 -26.30
C SER A 438 -14.96 15.76 -27.31
N SER A 439 -16.18 15.58 -26.81
CA SER A 439 -17.39 15.55 -27.64
C SER A 439 -17.79 16.97 -28.05
N ILE A 440 -18.05 17.18 -29.34
CA ILE A 440 -18.45 18.47 -29.93
C ILE A 440 -19.91 18.77 -29.60
#